data_AF-A0A2R7KGP8-F1
#
_entry.id   AF-A0A2R7KGP8-F1
#
_cell.length_a   1.000
_cell.length_b   1.000
_cell.length_c   1.000
_cell.angle_alpha   90.00
_cell.angle_beta   90.00
_cell.angle_gamma   90.00
#
_symmetry.space_group_name_H-M   'P 1'
#
loop_
_entity.id
_entity.type
_entity.pdbx_description
1 polymer ?
#
loop_
_entity_poly.entity_id
_entity_poly.type
_entity_poly.pdbx_seq_one_letter_code
_entity_poly.pdbx_strand_id
1 'polypeptide(L)'
;MTVKSLITKGGSFDSPHLKTQTYLHPENLVIKALDVLLDLDLESLPIVEQDKCIGVLYTKDLIWFLTFSAHPYNPLYHKFNFDIRTAIYTMKKNEEIVSQDTLCLSV
;
A
#
# COMPACT_ATOMS: atom_id res chain seq x y z
N MET A 1 -7.43 0.49 16.50
CA MET A 1 -7.57 -0.31 15.25
C MET A 1 -6.50 0.17 14.29
N THR A 2 -5.53 -0.69 13.94
CA THR A 2 -4.47 -0.31 13.00
C THR A 2 -5.02 -0.38 11.59
N VAL A 3 -5.47 0.75 11.05
CA VAL A 3 -5.99 0.81 9.68
C VAL A 3 -4.83 0.56 8.71
N LYS A 4 -5.00 -0.32 7.72
CA LYS A 4 -3.96 -0.71 6.77
C LYS A 4 -4.44 -0.59 5.33
N SER A 5 -3.48 -0.44 4.43
CA SER A 5 -3.69 -0.40 3.00
C SER A 5 -4.23 -1.72 2.51
N LEU A 6 -5.25 -1.65 1.66
CA LEU A 6 -5.93 -2.84 1.16
C LEU A 6 -6.56 -2.57 -0.20
N ILE A 7 -6.64 -3.63 -1.00
CA ILE A 7 -7.50 -3.73 -2.17
C ILE A 7 -8.41 -4.95 -1.99
N THR A 8 -9.68 -4.81 -2.30
CA THR A 8 -10.67 -5.89 -2.34
C THR A 8 -10.56 -6.67 -3.64
N LYS A 9 -10.94 -7.96 -3.62
CA LYS A 9 -11.05 -8.77 -4.84
C LYS A 9 -12.42 -8.55 -5.52
N GLY A 10 -12.69 -7.31 -5.92
CA GLY A 10 -13.91 -6.94 -6.68
C GLY A 10 -15.12 -6.47 -5.85
N GLY A 11 -14.93 -6.18 -4.56
CA GLY A 11 -15.97 -5.60 -3.70
C GLY A 11 -15.89 -4.07 -3.64
N SER A 12 -17.02 -3.40 -3.39
CA SER A 12 -17.01 -1.96 -3.06
C SER A 12 -16.37 -1.75 -1.69
N PHE A 13 -15.40 -0.84 -1.60
CA PHE A 13 -14.84 -0.35 -0.36
C PHE A 13 -15.56 0.94 0.04
N ASP A 14 -16.58 0.81 0.87
CA ASP A 14 -17.27 1.96 1.44
C ASP A 14 -16.48 2.50 2.63
N SER A 15 -15.76 3.60 2.40
CA SER A 15 -15.23 4.43 3.48
C SER A 15 -15.92 5.78 3.43
N PRO A 16 -16.80 6.11 4.40
CA PRO A 16 -17.49 7.40 4.46
C PRO A 16 -16.54 8.61 4.57
N HIS A 17 -15.26 8.38 4.87
CA HIS A 17 -14.24 9.41 5.03
C HIS A 17 -13.38 9.64 3.78
N LEU A 18 -13.53 8.82 2.72
CA LEU A 18 -12.81 8.96 1.44
C LEU A 18 -13.61 9.76 0.39
N LYS A 19 -14.31 10.82 0.81
CA LYS A 19 -14.94 11.78 -0.11
C LYS A 19 -13.90 12.80 -0.59
N THR A 20 -12.88 12.32 -1.29
CA THR A 20 -11.81 13.16 -1.86
C THR A 20 -11.96 13.21 -3.37
N GLN A 21 -11.75 14.37 -4.00
CA GLN A 21 -11.74 14.47 -5.47
C GLN A 21 -10.54 13.76 -6.10
N THR A 22 -9.52 13.45 -5.30
CA THR A 22 -8.30 12.75 -5.73
C THR A 22 -8.38 11.28 -5.37
N TYR A 23 -8.01 10.42 -6.31
CA TYR A 23 -7.93 8.97 -6.17
C TYR A 23 -6.75 8.41 -6.97
N LEU A 24 -6.35 7.18 -6.65
CA LEU A 24 -5.33 6.43 -7.37
C LEU A 24 -5.97 5.28 -8.14
N HIS A 25 -5.51 5.04 -9.37
CA HIS A 25 -5.80 3.79 -10.07
C HIS A 25 -4.87 2.68 -9.53
N PRO A 26 -5.31 1.42 -9.37
CA PRO A 26 -4.47 0.33 -8.85
C PRO A 26 -3.19 0.09 -9.66
N GLU A 27 -3.18 0.47 -10.95
CA GLU A 27 -2.02 0.36 -11.83
C GLU A 27 -1.09 1.60 -11.79
N ASN A 28 -1.44 2.64 -11.02
CA ASN A 28 -0.51 3.73 -10.79
C ASN A 28 0.70 3.21 -10.02
N LEU A 29 1.86 3.77 -10.35
CA LEU A 29 3.12 3.40 -9.70
C LEU A 29 3.17 3.96 -8.28
N VAL A 30 3.92 3.27 -7.42
CA VAL A 30 4.23 3.67 -6.06
C VAL A 30 4.81 5.08 -6.00
N ILE A 31 5.70 5.45 -6.93
CA ILE A 31 6.25 6.82 -6.98
C ILE A 31 5.16 7.87 -7.16
N LYS A 32 4.23 7.65 -8.10
CA LYS A 32 3.12 8.55 -8.35
C LYS A 32 2.18 8.64 -7.15
N ALA A 33 1.94 7.52 -6.48
CA ALA A 33 1.14 7.50 -5.26
C ALA A 33 1.78 8.33 -4.14
N LEU A 34 3.10 8.21 -3.97
CA LEU A 34 3.86 8.95 -2.98
C LEU A 34 3.84 10.46 -3.28
N ASP A 35 4.07 10.85 -4.54
CA ASP A 35 4.03 12.24 -4.97
C ASP A 35 2.68 12.88 -4.62
N VAL A 36 1.56 12.24 -4.97
CA VAL A 36 0.22 12.78 -4.69
C VAL A 36 -0.08 12.86 -3.20
N LEU A 37 0.33 11.86 -2.41
CA LEU A 37 0.12 11.86 -0.95
C LEU A 37 0.91 12.99 -0.28
N LEU A 38 2.15 13.23 -0.72
CA LEU A 38 3.01 14.28 -0.16
C LEU A 38 2.60 15.68 -0.62
N ASP A 39 2.30 15.86 -1.91
CA ASP A 39 1.92 17.16 -2.49
C ASP A 39 0.62 17.70 -1.88
N LEU A 40 -0.31 16.80 -1.56
CA LEU A 40 -1.61 17.14 -1.00
C LEU A 40 -1.66 17.04 0.54
N ASP A 41 -0.55 16.68 1.19
CA ASP A 41 -0.45 16.41 2.64
C ASP A 41 -1.55 15.45 3.14
N LEU A 42 -1.76 14.36 2.41
CA LEU A 42 -2.79 13.36 2.70
C LEU A 42 -2.19 12.12 3.36
N GLU A 43 -2.84 11.64 4.43
CA GLU A 43 -2.46 10.39 5.08
C GLU A 43 -2.90 9.14 4.31
N SER A 44 -3.91 9.28 3.45
CA SER A 44 -4.44 8.18 2.65
C SER A 44 -5.16 8.65 1.39
N LEU A 45 -5.22 7.77 0.39
CA LEU A 45 -5.97 7.97 -0.84
C LEU A 45 -6.86 6.75 -1.16
N PRO A 46 -8.07 6.99 -1.69
CA PRO A 46 -8.89 5.90 -2.22
C PRO A 46 -8.25 5.33 -3.48
N ILE A 47 -8.36 4.00 -3.63
CA ILE A 47 -7.96 3.28 -4.84
C ILE A 47 -9.25 3.00 -5.63
N VAL A 48 -9.34 3.55 -6.84
CA VAL A 48 -10.54 3.49 -7.68
C VAL A 48 -10.21 2.79 -9.00
N GLU A 49 -11.04 1.83 -9.37
CA GLU A 49 -10.97 1.09 -10.64
C GLU A 49 -12.40 0.97 -11.18
N GLN A 50 -12.61 1.29 -12.46
CA GLN A 50 -13.94 1.24 -13.09
C GLN A 50 -15.03 1.98 -12.29
N ASP A 51 -14.73 3.21 -11.86
CA ASP A 51 -15.61 4.08 -11.06
C ASP A 51 -16.05 3.53 -9.70
N LYS A 52 -15.36 2.49 -9.20
CA LYS A 52 -15.61 1.90 -7.87
C LYS A 52 -14.39 2.07 -6.99
N CYS A 53 -14.60 2.55 -5.76
CA CYS A 53 -13.60 2.48 -4.72
C CYS A 53 -13.38 1.00 -4.36
N ILE A 54 -12.20 0.47 -4.66
CA ILE A 54 -11.81 -0.92 -4.40
C ILE A 54 -10.83 -1.05 -3.25
N GLY A 55 -10.46 0.06 -2.61
CA GLY A 55 -9.45 0.04 -1.57
C GLY A 55 -8.99 1.40 -1.09
N VAL A 56 -7.95 1.37 -0.27
CA VAL A 56 -7.31 2.55 0.30
C VAL A 56 -5.81 2.29 0.42
N LEU A 57 -5.03 3.34 0.14
CA LEU A 57 -3.59 3.35 0.32
C LEU A 57 -3.23 4.37 1.39
N TYR A 58 -2.44 3.98 2.39
CA TYR A 58 -1.94 4.84 3.46
C TYR A 58 -0.46 5.13 3.28
N THR A 59 -0.07 6.38 3.53
CA THR A 59 1.32 6.85 3.44
C THR A 59 2.26 6.03 4.33
N LYS A 60 1.83 5.70 5.55
CA LYS A 60 2.63 4.89 6.48
C LYS A 60 2.98 3.49 5.94
N ASP A 61 2.07 2.87 5.19
CA ASP A 61 2.29 1.51 4.65
C ASP A 61 3.20 1.56 3.42
N LEU A 62 3.09 2.63 2.64
CA LEU A 62 4.02 2.94 1.55
C LEU A 62 5.44 3.15 2.07
N ILE A 63 5.61 3.98 3.11
CA ILE A 63 6.91 4.19 3.76
C ILE A 63 7.46 2.86 4.25
N TRP A 64 6.66 2.09 4.97
CA TRP A 64 7.08 0.77 5.45
C TRP A 64 7.48 -0.15 4.29
N PHE A 65 6.69 -0.22 3.22
CA PHE A 65 7.01 -1.04 2.04
C PHE A 65 8.33 -0.64 1.39
N LEU A 66 8.60 0.66 1.27
CA LEU A 66 9.84 1.18 0.73
C LEU A 66 11.02 0.82 1.63
N THR A 67 10.94 1.15 2.92
CA THR A 67 12.05 0.97 3.87
C THR A 67 12.27 -0.47 4.32
N PHE A 68 11.26 -1.35 4.21
CA PHE A 68 11.36 -2.73 4.66
C PHE A 68 12.19 -3.58 3.70
N SER A 69 13.41 -3.93 4.09
CA SER A 69 14.30 -4.83 3.35
C SER A 69 14.35 -6.20 4.00
N ALA A 70 13.48 -7.13 3.58
CA ALA A 70 13.61 -8.54 3.96
C ALA A 70 14.86 -9.19 3.34
N HIS A 71 15.39 -8.62 2.25
CA HIS A 71 16.56 -9.14 1.55
C HIS A 71 17.52 -7.98 1.23
N PRO A 72 18.85 -8.17 1.39
CA PRO A 72 19.86 -7.13 1.19
C PRO A 72 19.99 -6.64 -0.27
N TYR A 73 19.31 -7.29 -1.22
CA TYR A 73 19.37 -7.00 -2.66
C TYR A 73 18.08 -6.42 -3.23
N ASN A 74 17.25 -5.75 -2.43
CA ASN A 74 16.03 -5.10 -2.93
C ASN A 74 16.16 -3.56 -2.86
N PRO A 75 16.89 -2.92 -3.81
CA PRO A 75 17.08 -1.47 -3.83
C PRO A 75 15.74 -0.74 -3.85
N LEU A 76 15.68 0.36 -3.09
CA LEU A 76 14.52 1.27 -3.03
C LEU A 76 13.98 1.64 -4.41
N TYR A 77 14.88 1.82 -5.39
CA TYR A 77 14.55 2.18 -6.77
C TYR A 77 13.62 1.20 -7.48
N HIS A 78 13.70 -0.11 -7.19
CA HIS A 78 12.80 -1.07 -7.82
C HIS A 78 11.40 -0.92 -7.29
N LYS A 79 11.24 -0.64 -5.99
CA LYS A 79 9.95 -0.54 -5.31
C LYS A 79 9.12 0.66 -5.75
N PHE A 80 9.76 1.74 -6.19
CA PHE A 80 9.09 2.90 -6.77
C PHE A 80 8.33 2.59 -8.07
N ASN A 81 8.81 1.59 -8.82
CA ASN A 81 8.21 1.17 -10.09
C ASN A 81 7.20 0.04 -9.95
N PHE A 82 6.80 -0.33 -8.73
CA PHE A 82 5.70 -1.25 -8.50
C PHE A 82 4.39 -0.50 -8.74
N ASP A 83 3.42 -1.15 -9.36
CA ASP A 83 2.05 -0.68 -9.27
C ASP A 83 1.50 -0.88 -7.85
N ILE A 84 0.51 -0.06 -7.48
CA ILE A 84 -0.07 -0.06 -6.13
C ILE A 84 -0.64 -1.44 -5.76
N ARG A 85 -1.25 -2.14 -6.72
CA ARG A 85 -1.83 -3.47 -6.48
C ARG A 85 -0.74 -4.48 -6.10
N THR A 86 0.34 -4.54 -6.87
CA THR A 86 1.49 -5.41 -6.60
C THR A 86 2.16 -5.02 -5.28
N ALA A 87 2.29 -3.72 -4.99
CA ALA A 87 2.84 -3.24 -3.72
C ALA A 87 2.01 -3.71 -2.51
N ILE A 88 0.68 -3.52 -2.53
CA ILE A 88 -0.22 -3.95 -1.45
C ILE A 88 -0.20 -5.47 -1.27
N TYR A 89 -0.18 -6.25 -2.35
CA TYR A 89 -0.05 -7.70 -2.24
C TYR A 89 1.29 -8.14 -1.65
N THR A 90 2.38 -7.44 -2.02
CA THR A 90 3.71 -7.71 -1.46
C THR A 90 3.75 -7.36 0.03
N MET A 91 3.12 -6.26 0.45
CA MET A 91 3.00 -5.89 1.87
C MET A 91 2.31 -6.99 2.67
N LYS A 92 1.17 -7.50 2.19
CA LYS A 92 0.43 -8.59 2.87
C LYS A 92 1.27 -9.86 3.01
N LYS A 93 1.99 -10.25 1.94
CA LYS A 93 2.88 -11.42 1.98
C LYS A 93 4.01 -11.25 2.99
N ASN A 94 4.59 -10.07 3.09
CA ASN A 94 5.68 -9.81 4.03
C ASN A 94 5.21 -9.86 5.49
N GLU A 95 3.95 -9.51 5.78
CA GLU A 95 3.38 -9.67 7.12
C GLU A 95 3.26 -11.14 7.55
N GLU A 96 2.93 -12.04 6.62
CA GLU A 96 2.94 -13.48 6.87
C GLU A 96 4.36 -14.00 7.16
N ILE A 97 5.37 -13.48 6.45
CA ILE A 97 6.78 -13.86 6.65
C ILE A 97 7.30 -13.36 8.01
N VAL A 98 7.06 -12.10 8.38
CA VAL A 98 7.47 -11.56 9.69
C VAL A 98 6.82 -12.33 10.83
N SER A 99 5.57 -12.78 10.67
CA SER A 99 4.91 -13.63 11.65
C SER A 99 5.57 -15.00 11.80
N GLN A 100 6.23 -15.53 10.76
CA GLN A 100 6.94 -16.81 10.81
C GLN A 100 8.36 -16.66 11.37
N ASP A 101 9.09 -15.59 11.01
CA ASP A 101 10.45 -15.36 11.51
C ASP A 101 10.48 -15.02 13.01
N THR A 102 9.43 -14.36 13.53
CA THR A 102 9.32 -14.07 14.98
C THR A 102 9.18 -15.36 15.81
N LEU A 103 8.66 -16.45 15.23
CA LEU A 103 8.58 -17.76 15.88
C LEU A 103 9.95 -18.45 16.01
N CYS A 104 10.91 -18.10 15.15
CA CYS A 104 12.25 -18.69 15.14
C CYS A 104 13.28 -17.93 15.99
N LEU A 105 12.94 -16.74 16.52
CA LEU A 105 13.83 -15.92 17.35
C LEU A 105 13.59 -16.08 18.86
N SER A 106 12.68 -16.96 19.27
CA SER A 106 12.38 -17.27 20.68
C SER A 106 13.02 -18.58 21.16
N VAL A 107 14.31 -18.79 20.85
CA VAL A 107 15.12 -19.92 21.37
C VAL A 107 16.30 -19.41 22.16
#